data_AF-A0A520ZQ57-F1
#
_entry.id   AF-A0A520ZQ57-F1
#
_cell.length_a   1.000
_cell.length_b   1.000
_cell.length_c   1.000
_cell.angle_alpha   90.00
_cell.angle_beta   90.00
_cell.angle_gamma   90.00
#
_symmetry.space_group_name_H-M   'P 1'
#
loop_
_entity.id
_entity.type
_entity.pdbx_description
1 polymer ?
#
loop_
_entity_poly.entity_id
_entity_poly.type
_entity_poly.pdbx_seq_one_letter_code
_entity_poly.pdbx_strand_id
1 'polypeptide(L)'
;GAVRLGLTSLDGLEPMPGATGYLLEEFAGGAVAELLIAARRDPVCGVAITVGLGGTEAELLADTATLVAPVTRDDVLAAFRELRLWPLLDGYRGRAKADVAAAADAVMCLQAMMIDDERLSEIEVNPLIVMETGAVAADALIRKETR
;
A
#
# COMPACT_ATOMS: atom_id res chain seq x y z
N GLY A 1 -2.33 11.23 20.22
CA GLY A 1 -2.54 10.00 19.44
C GLY A 1 -1.35 9.09 19.60
N ALA A 2 -1.43 7.84 19.11
CA ALA A 2 -0.33 6.88 19.19
C ALA A 2 0.85 7.20 18.24
N VAL A 3 0.69 8.18 17.35
CA VAL A 3 1.70 8.62 16.37
C VAL A 3 2.23 10.01 16.73
N ARG A 4 3.55 10.22 16.63
CA ARG A 4 4.23 11.50 16.85
C ARG A 4 5.31 11.73 15.79
N LEU A 5 5.30 12.92 15.17
CA LEU A 5 6.27 13.32 14.14
C LEU A 5 7.41 14.18 14.72
N GLY A 6 8.50 14.31 13.95
CA GLY A 6 9.63 15.18 14.28
C GLY A 6 10.58 14.63 15.35
N LEU A 7 10.56 13.33 15.58
CA LEU A 7 11.46 12.65 16.50
C LEU A 7 12.72 12.18 15.77
N THR A 8 13.88 12.37 16.39
CA THR A 8 15.17 11.83 15.93
C THR A 8 15.71 10.75 16.89
N SER A 9 15.04 10.53 18.01
CA SER A 9 15.37 9.50 19.01
C SER A 9 14.12 9.15 19.83
N LEU A 10 14.16 8.02 20.54
CA LEU A 10 13.14 7.61 21.52
C LEU A 10 13.44 8.09 22.95
N ASP A 11 14.55 8.81 23.15
CA ASP A 11 14.99 9.24 24.48
C ASP A 11 14.03 10.26 25.09
N GLY A 12 13.69 10.06 26.37
CA GLY A 12 12.82 10.96 27.12
C GLY A 12 11.33 10.90 26.72
N LEU A 13 10.91 9.88 25.95
CA LEU A 13 9.50 9.63 25.72
C LEU A 13 8.83 9.05 26.97
N GLU A 14 7.76 9.70 27.40
CA GLU A 14 6.91 9.20 28.48
C GLU A 14 6.33 7.82 28.12
N PRO A 15 6.29 6.85 29.04
CA PRO A 15 5.65 5.56 28.81
C PRO A 15 4.17 5.71 28.46
N MET A 16 3.74 5.02 27.40
CA MET A 16 2.34 4.99 26.97
C MET A 16 1.65 3.77 27.60
N PRO A 17 0.61 3.96 28.42
CA PRO A 17 -0.10 2.84 29.05
C PRO A 17 -0.61 1.84 28.01
N GLY A 18 -0.26 0.56 28.20
CA GLY A 18 -0.66 -0.52 27.30
C GLY A 18 0.27 -0.77 26.10
N ALA A 19 1.26 0.10 25.85
CA ALA A 19 2.27 -0.15 24.82
C ALA A 19 3.37 -1.11 25.33
N THR A 20 3.81 -2.03 24.47
CA THR A 20 4.95 -2.92 24.74
C THR A 20 6.28 -2.34 24.28
N GLY A 21 6.24 -1.27 23.48
CA GLY A 21 7.42 -0.58 22.94
C GLY A 21 7.01 0.51 21.97
N TYR A 22 8.02 1.14 21.36
CA TYR A 22 7.87 2.18 20.34
C TYR A 22 8.63 1.77 19.08
N LEU A 23 8.06 2.12 17.93
CA LEU A 23 8.74 2.05 16.65
C LEU A 23 9.15 3.48 16.25
N LEU A 24 10.44 3.66 15.95
CA LEU A 24 10.96 4.90 15.37
C LEU A 24 11.26 4.62 13.90
N GLU A 25 10.61 5.39 13.02
CA GLU A 25 10.68 5.19 11.57
C GLU A 25 11.16 6.46 10.89
N GLU A 26 11.80 6.29 9.74
CA GLU A 26 12.09 7.39 8.85
C GLU A 26 10.78 7.97 8.30
N PHE A 27 10.69 9.29 8.23
CA PHE A 27 9.56 9.94 7.59
C PHE A 27 9.70 9.88 6.07
N ALA A 28 8.78 9.17 5.40
CA ALA A 28 8.71 9.13 3.95
C ALA A 28 8.17 10.45 3.38
N GLY A 29 9.07 11.40 3.11
CA GLY A 29 8.76 12.67 2.46
C GLY A 29 8.58 12.53 0.94
N GLY A 30 8.02 13.58 0.30
CA GLY A 30 7.96 13.66 -1.17
C GLY A 30 6.86 12.81 -1.82
N ALA A 31 5.80 12.48 -1.07
CA ALA A 31 4.64 11.78 -1.60
C ALA A 31 4.03 12.52 -2.81
N VAL A 32 3.95 11.83 -3.95
CA VAL A 32 3.15 12.26 -5.11
C VAL A 32 1.72 11.78 -4.96
N ALA A 33 1.56 10.54 -4.49
CA ALA A 33 0.26 9.94 -4.17
C ALA A 33 0.41 8.88 -3.06
N GLU A 34 -0.71 8.60 -2.40
CA GLU A 34 -0.87 7.45 -1.52
C GLU A 34 -1.73 6.42 -2.24
N LEU A 35 -1.37 5.15 -2.15
CA LEU A 35 -2.13 4.04 -2.73
C LEU A 35 -2.55 3.05 -1.63
N LEU A 36 -3.65 2.36 -1.88
CA LEU A 36 -4.02 1.15 -1.17
C LEU A 36 -3.70 -0.04 -2.07
N ILE A 37 -2.97 -1.01 -1.52
CA ILE A 37 -2.73 -2.28 -2.19
C ILE A 37 -3.07 -3.40 -1.21
N ALA A 38 -3.95 -4.31 -1.59
CA ALA A 38 -4.28 -5.47 -0.80
C ALA A 38 -4.18 -6.75 -1.65
N ALA A 39 -3.74 -7.83 -1.04
CA ALA A 39 -3.82 -9.17 -1.59
C ALA A 39 -4.50 -10.07 -0.56
N ARG A 40 -5.66 -10.62 -0.92
CA ARG A 40 -6.51 -11.40 -0.02
C ARG A 40 -6.89 -12.73 -0.63
N ARG A 41 -6.84 -13.78 0.17
CA ARG A 41 -7.32 -15.10 -0.24
C ARG A 41 -8.85 -15.12 -0.17
N ASP A 42 -9.46 -15.40 -1.31
CA ASP A 42 -10.88 -15.59 -1.51
C ASP A 42 -11.18 -17.08 -1.79
N PRO A 43 -12.20 -17.68 -1.14
CA PRO A 43 -12.52 -19.09 -1.31
C PRO A 43 -12.96 -19.50 -2.72
N VAL A 44 -13.41 -18.56 -3.55
CA VAL A 44 -13.97 -18.83 -4.88
C VAL A 44 -12.94 -18.57 -5.97
N CYS A 45 -12.28 -17.41 -5.95
CA CYS A 45 -11.41 -16.97 -7.03
C CYS A 45 -9.90 -17.13 -6.74
N GLY A 46 -9.48 -17.56 -5.55
CA GLY A 46 -8.07 -17.72 -5.23
C GLY A 46 -7.50 -16.49 -4.52
N VAL A 47 -6.48 -15.82 -5.08
CA VAL A 47 -5.94 -14.60 -4.46
C VAL A 47 -6.44 -13.39 -5.24
N ALA A 48 -7.28 -12.57 -4.60
CA ALA A 48 -7.74 -11.30 -5.13
C ALA A 48 -6.75 -10.19 -4.75
N ILE A 49 -6.29 -9.43 -5.74
CA ILE A 49 -5.40 -8.28 -5.57
C ILE A 49 -6.22 -7.02 -5.85
N THR A 50 -6.30 -6.12 -4.87
CA THR A 50 -6.94 -4.82 -5.01
C THR A 50 -5.88 -3.74 -5.04
N VAL A 51 -5.98 -2.84 -6.02
CA VAL A 51 -5.19 -1.62 -6.10
C VAL A 51 -6.13 -0.41 -6.15
N GLY A 52 -5.75 0.69 -5.53
CA GLY A 52 -6.54 1.92 -5.59
C GLY A 52 -5.75 3.13 -5.11
N LEU A 53 -6.26 4.32 -5.40
CA LEU A 53 -5.76 5.52 -4.74
C LEU A 53 -6.22 5.55 -3.28
N GLY A 54 -5.32 6.02 -2.40
CA GLY A 54 -5.64 6.40 -1.04
C GLY A 54 -6.10 7.86 -0.95
N GLY A 55 -6.53 8.26 0.24
CA GLY A 55 -7.05 9.60 0.52
C GLY A 55 -8.57 9.68 0.44
N THR A 56 -9.12 10.72 1.06
CA THR A 56 -10.56 10.86 1.33
C THR A 56 -11.43 10.89 0.06
N GLU A 57 -10.92 11.51 -1.00
CA GLU A 57 -11.61 11.61 -2.29
C GLU A 57 -11.64 10.25 -3.00
N ALA A 58 -10.57 9.47 -2.89
CA ALA A 58 -10.49 8.14 -3.48
C ALA A 58 -11.44 7.15 -2.77
N GLU A 59 -11.54 7.25 -1.44
CA GLU A 59 -12.52 6.50 -0.63
C GLU A 59 -13.97 6.84 -1.04
N LEU A 60 -14.29 8.13 -1.18
CA LEU A 60 -15.63 8.58 -1.58
C LEU A 60 -16.01 8.07 -2.98
N LEU A 61 -15.04 7.97 -3.88
CA LEU A 61 -15.23 7.53 -5.26
C LEU A 61 -15.13 6.01 -5.43
N ALA A 62 -14.75 5.28 -4.38
CA ALA A 62 -14.39 3.87 -4.42
C ALA A 62 -13.44 3.57 -5.60
N ASP A 63 -12.38 4.37 -5.71
CA ASP A 63 -11.48 4.33 -6.87
C ASP A 63 -10.46 3.18 -6.77
N THR A 64 -10.96 1.97 -7.01
CA THR A 64 -10.19 0.73 -6.92
C THR A 64 -10.39 -0.14 -8.16
N ALA A 65 -9.41 -1.00 -8.41
CA ALA A 65 -9.46 -2.09 -9.37
C ALA A 65 -9.07 -3.40 -8.67
N THR A 66 -9.71 -4.49 -9.06
CA THR A 66 -9.41 -5.83 -8.51
C THR A 66 -9.01 -6.78 -9.63
N LEU A 67 -7.92 -7.50 -9.37
CA LEU A 67 -7.33 -8.51 -10.23
C LEU A 67 -7.38 -9.86 -9.50
N VAL A 68 -7.43 -10.96 -10.25
CA VAL A 68 -7.34 -12.31 -9.68
C VAL A 68 -6.00 -12.91 -10.06
N ALA A 69 -5.17 -13.20 -9.07
CA ALA A 69 -3.85 -13.75 -9.26
C ALA A 69 -3.90 -15.21 -9.78
N PRO A 70 -2.87 -15.66 -10.54
CA PRO A 70 -1.66 -14.92 -10.87
C PRO A 70 -1.89 -13.88 -11.98
N VAL A 71 -1.32 -12.69 -11.80
CA VAL A 71 -1.27 -11.61 -12.79
C VAL A 71 0.17 -11.26 -13.14
N THR A 72 0.34 -10.66 -14.31
CA THR A 72 1.61 -10.09 -14.74
C THR A 72 1.76 -8.65 -14.24
N ARG A 73 3.00 -8.15 -14.26
CA ARG A 73 3.29 -6.75 -13.94
C ARG A 73 2.55 -5.78 -14.88
N ASP A 74 2.37 -6.16 -16.14
CA ASP A 74 1.67 -5.33 -17.12
C ASP A 74 0.17 -5.27 -16.85
N ASP A 75 -0.43 -6.35 -16.36
CA ASP A 75 -1.84 -6.36 -15.92
C ASP A 75 -2.05 -5.38 -14.75
N VAL A 76 -1.11 -5.36 -13.80
CA VAL A 76 -1.15 -4.43 -12.65
C VAL A 76 -1.01 -2.98 -13.11
N LEU A 77 -0.07 -2.70 -14.03
CA LEU A 77 0.08 -1.37 -14.62
C LEU A 77 -1.15 -0.93 -15.40
N ALA A 78 -1.82 -1.86 -16.10
CA ALA A 78 -3.08 -1.59 -16.78
C ALA A 78 -4.18 -1.26 -15.76
N ALA A 79 -4.32 -2.03 -14.69
CA ALA A 79 -5.29 -1.77 -13.63
C ALA A 79 -5.12 -0.40 -12.97
N PHE A 80 -3.87 0.05 -12.73
CA PHE A 80 -3.64 1.42 -12.25
C PHE A 80 -4.14 2.49 -13.23
N ARG A 81 -3.98 2.28 -14.54
CA ARG A 81 -4.45 3.22 -15.58
C ARG A 81 -5.97 3.27 -15.70
N GLU A 82 -6.68 2.25 -15.25
CA GLU A 82 -8.13 2.18 -15.24
C GLU A 82 -8.76 2.92 -14.05
N LEU A 83 -7.96 3.31 -13.04
CA LEU A 83 -8.42 4.11 -11.93
C LEU A 83 -8.95 5.48 -12.43
N ARG A 84 -10.07 5.90 -11.88
CA ARG A 84 -10.76 7.15 -12.21
C ARG A 84 -9.88 8.36 -11.93
N LEU A 85 -9.06 8.28 -10.88
CA LEU A 85 -8.11 9.31 -10.49
C LEU A 85 -6.69 9.05 -11.03
N TRP A 86 -6.51 8.17 -12.02
CA TRP A 86 -5.25 7.95 -12.73
C TRP A 86 -4.49 9.25 -13.10
N PRO A 87 -5.14 10.35 -13.55
CA PRO A 87 -4.43 11.59 -13.85
C PRO A 87 -3.59 12.14 -12.68
N LEU A 88 -3.96 11.84 -11.43
CA LEU A 88 -3.16 12.24 -10.25
C LEU A 88 -1.83 11.47 -10.17
N LEU A 89 -1.77 10.24 -10.68
CA LEU A 89 -0.55 9.43 -10.77
C LEU A 89 0.28 9.79 -11.99
N ASP A 90 -0.35 10.16 -13.11
CA ASP A 90 0.33 10.45 -14.39
C ASP A 90 0.75 11.93 -14.56
N GLY A 91 0.64 12.72 -13.50
CA GLY A 91 0.95 14.15 -13.48
C GLY A 91 -0.23 15.00 -13.92
N TYR A 92 -0.78 15.76 -12.97
CA TYR A 92 -1.93 16.65 -13.20
C TYR A 92 -1.61 18.10 -12.79
N ARG A 93 -1.89 19.05 -13.68
CA ARG A 93 -1.70 20.50 -13.45
C ARG A 93 -0.30 20.87 -12.92
N GLY A 94 0.75 20.30 -13.51
CA GLY A 94 2.14 20.58 -13.13
C GLY A 94 2.63 19.82 -11.90
N ARG A 95 1.83 18.92 -11.31
CA ARG A 95 2.31 17.93 -10.36
C ARG A 95 3.23 16.92 -11.05
N ALA A 96 4.20 16.41 -10.31
CA ALA A 96 5.08 15.36 -10.77
C ALA A 96 4.30 14.05 -11.00
N LYS A 97 4.92 13.14 -11.76
CA LYS A 97 4.40 11.79 -11.97
C LYS A 97 4.82 10.89 -10.82
N ALA A 98 3.93 10.00 -10.41
CA ALA A 98 4.25 8.96 -9.45
C ALA A 98 5.04 7.84 -10.13
N ASP A 99 5.97 7.23 -9.42
CA ASP A 99 6.65 6.01 -9.85
C ASP A 99 5.73 4.79 -9.72
N VAL A 100 4.74 4.70 -10.62
CA VAL A 100 3.76 3.59 -10.66
C VAL A 100 4.44 2.25 -10.94
N ALA A 101 5.64 2.27 -11.55
CA ALA A 101 6.44 1.06 -11.72
C ALA A 101 6.85 0.47 -10.36
N ALA A 102 7.32 1.30 -9.42
CA ALA A 102 7.63 0.85 -8.07
C ALA A 102 6.39 0.33 -7.32
N ALA A 103 5.22 0.95 -7.52
CA ALA A 103 3.96 0.44 -6.96
C ALA A 103 3.58 -0.93 -7.54
N ALA A 104 3.74 -1.14 -8.85
CA ALA A 104 3.52 -2.44 -9.47
C ALA A 104 4.48 -3.51 -8.95
N ASP A 105 5.75 -3.15 -8.69
CA ASP A 105 6.72 -4.08 -8.11
C ASP A 105 6.32 -4.50 -6.68
N ALA A 106 5.74 -3.58 -5.89
CA ALA A 106 5.16 -3.91 -4.60
C ALA A 106 3.99 -4.91 -4.72
N VAL A 107 3.07 -4.71 -5.67
CA VAL A 107 1.97 -5.66 -5.95
C VAL A 107 2.51 -7.04 -6.31
N MET A 108 3.52 -7.11 -7.19
CA MET A 108 4.13 -8.38 -7.59
C MET A 108 4.79 -9.10 -6.41
N CYS A 109 5.40 -8.34 -5.48
CA CYS A 109 5.95 -8.88 -4.25
C CYS A 109 4.85 -9.48 -3.35
N LEU A 110 3.75 -8.77 -3.13
CA LEU A 110 2.61 -9.27 -2.34
C LEU A 110 1.99 -10.52 -2.96
N GLN A 111 1.84 -10.54 -4.28
CA GLN A 111 1.38 -11.72 -5.01
C GLN A 111 2.29 -12.93 -4.75
N ALA A 112 3.60 -12.76 -4.89
CA ALA A 112 4.56 -13.84 -4.65
C ALA A 112 4.45 -14.36 -3.22
N MET A 113 4.38 -13.47 -2.22
CA MET A 113 4.18 -13.86 -0.82
C MET A 113 2.90 -14.68 -0.61
N MET A 114 1.79 -14.25 -1.20
CA MET A 114 0.50 -14.95 -1.07
C MET A 114 0.46 -16.31 -1.79
N ILE A 115 1.23 -16.46 -2.88
CA ILE A 115 1.38 -17.74 -3.59
C ILE A 115 2.28 -18.68 -2.80
N ASP A 116 3.38 -18.18 -2.24
CA ASP A 116 4.41 -18.98 -1.58
C ASP A 116 4.00 -19.45 -0.17
N ASP A 117 3.14 -18.71 0.54
CA ASP A 117 2.65 -19.07 1.88
C ASP A 117 1.12 -19.12 1.94
N GLU A 118 0.56 -20.32 1.83
CA GLU A 118 -0.88 -20.57 1.93
C GLU A 118 -1.51 -20.13 3.26
N ARG A 119 -0.71 -19.96 4.33
CA ARG A 119 -1.23 -19.50 5.63
C ARG A 119 -1.54 -18.00 5.61
N LEU A 120 -0.99 -17.24 4.66
CA LEU A 120 -1.35 -15.84 4.49
C LEU A 120 -2.77 -15.77 3.92
N SER A 121 -3.66 -15.12 4.66
CA SER A 121 -5.03 -14.88 4.25
C SER A 121 -5.24 -13.46 3.73
N GLU A 122 -4.45 -12.51 4.21
CA GLU A 122 -4.54 -11.10 3.81
C GLU A 122 -3.19 -10.40 4.02
N ILE A 123 -2.79 -9.60 3.04
CA ILE A 123 -1.78 -8.56 3.18
C ILE A 123 -2.41 -7.27 2.66
N GLU A 124 -2.41 -6.22 3.47
CA GLU A 124 -2.84 -4.88 3.07
C GLU A 124 -1.71 -3.89 3.37
N VAL A 125 -1.37 -3.07 2.38
CA VAL A 125 -0.46 -1.94 2.50
C VAL A 125 -1.27 -0.68 2.29
N ASN A 126 -1.42 0.12 3.34
CA ASN A 126 -2.26 1.30 3.33
C ASN A 126 -1.78 2.34 4.38
N PRO A 127 -1.08 3.42 3.98
CA PRO A 127 -0.76 3.78 2.62
C PRO A 127 0.55 3.13 2.11
N LEU A 128 0.57 2.80 0.82
CA LEU A 128 1.80 2.80 0.03
C LEU A 128 2.03 4.24 -0.46
N ILE A 129 3.06 4.89 0.07
CA ILE A 129 3.48 6.22 -0.35
C ILE A 129 4.30 6.10 -1.63
N VAL A 130 3.83 6.68 -2.73
CA VAL A 130 4.51 6.68 -4.02
C VAL A 130 5.10 8.05 -4.29
N MET A 131 6.39 8.10 -4.60
CA MET A 131 7.16 9.31 -4.87
C MET A 131 7.45 9.45 -6.37
N GLU A 132 8.19 10.49 -6.78
CA GLU A 132 8.68 10.60 -8.16
C GLU A 132 9.63 9.46 -8.54
N THR A 133 10.33 8.91 -7.53
CA THR A 133 11.23 7.77 -7.65
C THR A 133 11.01 6.85 -6.46
N GLY A 134 10.50 5.64 -6.71
CA GLY A 134 10.24 4.63 -5.69
C GLY A 134 8.92 4.78 -4.94
N ALA A 135 8.68 3.81 -4.07
CA ALA A 135 7.52 3.74 -3.19
C ALA A 135 7.90 3.13 -1.83
N VAL A 136 7.18 3.51 -0.77
CA VAL A 136 7.40 3.06 0.62
C VAL A 136 6.08 2.61 1.21
N ALA A 137 6.04 1.39 1.75
CA ALA A 137 4.92 0.92 2.57
C ALA A 137 5.01 1.58 3.94
N ALA A 138 4.16 2.57 4.20
CA ALA A 138 4.18 3.31 5.46
C ALA A 138 3.45 2.57 6.59
N ASP A 139 2.47 1.76 6.23
CA ASP A 139 1.80 0.83 7.14
C ASP A 139 1.43 -0.45 6.39
N ALA A 140 1.43 -1.57 7.12
CA ALA A 140 1.08 -2.86 6.58
C ALA A 140 0.39 -3.74 7.62
N LEU A 141 -0.73 -4.33 7.21
CA LEU A 141 -1.44 -5.36 7.94
C LEU A 141 -1.20 -6.71 7.27
N ILE A 142 -0.80 -7.70 8.05
CA ILE A 142 -0.68 -9.09 7.58
C ILE A 142 -1.52 -9.98 8.48
N ARG A 143 -2.44 -10.75 7.90
CA ARG A 143 -3.20 -11.78 8.59
C ARG A 143 -2.77 -13.16 8.14
N LYS A 144 -2.68 -14.05 9.12
CA LYS A 144 -2.42 -15.47 8.92
C LYS A 144 -3.56 -16.26 9.50
N GLU A 145 -4.05 -17.25 8.77
CA GLU A 145 -4.93 -18.25 9.36
C GLU A 145 -4.10 -19.25 10.16
N THR A 146 -4.52 -19.48 11.40
CA THR A 146 -3.93 -20.53 12.23
C THR A 146 -4.67 -21.82 11.90
N ARG A 147 -3.95 -22.82 11.39
CA ARG A 147 -4.50 -24.17 11.18
C ARG A 147 -4.90 -24.81 12.52
#